data_AF-A0A558BHJ1-F1
#
_entry.id   AF-A0A558BHJ1-F1
#
_cell.length_a   1.000
_cell.length_b   1.000
_cell.length_c   1.000
_cell.angle_alpha   90.00
_cell.angle_beta   90.00
_cell.angle_gamma   90.00
#
_symmetry.space_group_name_H-M   'P 1'
#
loop_
_entity.id
_entity.type
_entity.pdbx_description
1 polymer ?
#
loop_
_entity_poly.entity_id
_entity_poly.type
_entity_poly.pdbx_seq_one_letter_code
_entity_poly.pdbx_strand_id
1 'polypeptide(L)'
;MATELEIKLTLSEPAQARALEWLLARPEASEGPRKTLINRYYDTPDAALNRAKAALRVRQAGDRFIQTLKTKGEFVDGAHRREEWEWELAGPELDLSLLEQTPLHGQVDLSALALAFETNFQRQVVMLESGSSVIEVAVDSGDILGGGRSLPLREVEFELKAGEPGELMRWAKALACEVPVFLNLVSKAEQGYFLAGIYRPEILVSSEPLSVTKLLHTLSVSWLTGEPVKLPHTALSAITKAASAAGFDTEWQELNHSLQSGTTTDDLIQKFPELGRLQLALALVG
;
A
#
# COMPACT_ATOMS: atom_id res chain seq x y z
N MET A 1 10.89 15.62 9.58
CA MET A 1 9.50 15.38 9.15
C MET A 1 9.43 15.65 7.67
N ALA A 2 8.95 14.69 6.91
CA ALA A 2 8.61 14.84 5.50
C ALA A 2 7.18 14.36 5.27
N THR A 3 6.55 14.83 4.19
CA THR A 3 5.27 14.32 3.72
C THR A 3 5.54 13.37 2.55
N GLU A 4 5.20 12.10 2.73
CA GLU A 4 5.27 11.08 1.68
C GLU A 4 3.97 11.12 0.87
N LEU A 5 4.06 11.01 -0.46
CA LEU A 5 2.92 10.81 -1.36
C LEU A 5 3.19 9.64 -2.29
N GLU A 6 2.46 8.53 -2.13
CA GLU A 6 2.73 7.27 -2.87
C GLU A 6 1.48 6.57 -3.41
N ILE A 7 1.58 5.93 -4.58
CA ILE A 7 0.60 4.94 -5.07
C ILE A 7 1.20 3.54 -4.90
N LYS A 8 0.43 2.61 -4.33
CA LYS A 8 0.84 1.23 -4.08
C LYS A 8 0.04 0.25 -4.90
N LEU A 9 0.74 -0.55 -5.70
CA LEU A 9 0.15 -1.59 -6.53
C LEU A 9 0.67 -2.95 -6.09
N THR A 10 -0.22 -3.92 -5.88
CA THR A 10 0.12 -5.33 -5.67
C THR A 10 0.04 -6.06 -7.01
N LEU A 11 0.99 -6.95 -7.27
CA LEU A 11 1.09 -7.70 -8.53
C LEU A 11 1.40 -9.18 -8.28
N SER A 12 1.04 -10.02 -9.25
CA SER A 12 1.53 -11.38 -9.32
C SER A 12 3.01 -11.41 -9.76
N GLU A 13 3.70 -12.54 -9.57
CA GLU A 13 5.10 -12.70 -10.01
C GLU A 13 5.31 -12.34 -11.49
N PRO A 14 4.53 -12.89 -12.44
CA PRO A 14 4.77 -12.62 -13.86
C PRO A 14 4.42 -11.16 -14.22
N ALA A 15 3.41 -10.58 -13.56
CA ALA A 15 3.03 -9.19 -13.76
C ALA A 15 4.11 -8.23 -13.25
N GLN A 16 4.74 -8.52 -12.10
CA GLN A 16 5.82 -7.70 -11.56
C GLN A 16 7.08 -7.74 -12.46
N ALA A 17 7.45 -8.91 -12.98
CA ALA A 17 8.57 -9.00 -13.92
C ALA A 17 8.32 -8.15 -15.18
N ARG A 18 7.13 -8.29 -15.78
CA ARG A 18 6.70 -7.48 -16.93
C ARG A 18 6.61 -5.98 -16.61
N ALA A 19 6.20 -5.63 -15.39
CA ALA A 19 6.14 -4.25 -14.93
C ALA A 19 7.54 -3.60 -14.93
N LEU A 20 8.53 -4.30 -14.36
CA LEU A 20 9.91 -3.81 -14.32
C LEU A 20 10.49 -3.68 -15.72
N GLU A 21 10.29 -4.67 -16.59
CA GLU A 21 10.72 -4.61 -17.99
C GLU A 21 10.11 -3.41 -18.73
N TRP A 22 8.80 -3.18 -18.56
CA TRP A 22 8.11 -2.06 -19.18
C TRP A 22 8.62 -0.70 -18.66
N LEU A 23 8.81 -0.58 -17.34
CA LEU A 23 9.33 0.63 -16.68
C LEU A 23 10.74 0.98 -17.21
N LEU A 24 11.66 0.02 -17.22
CA LEU A 24 13.03 0.22 -17.69
C LEU A 24 13.13 0.53 -19.18
N ALA A 25 12.11 0.16 -19.97
CA ALA A 25 12.04 0.48 -21.39
C ALA A 25 11.52 1.90 -21.68
N ARG A 26 11.14 2.69 -20.67
CA ARG A 26 10.65 4.07 -20.87
C ARG A 26 11.83 5.04 -21.07
N PRO A 27 11.72 6.03 -21.97
CA PRO A 27 12.77 7.03 -22.14
C PRO A 27 12.96 7.93 -20.91
N GLU A 28 11.92 8.09 -20.08
CA GLU A 28 11.95 8.83 -18.82
C GLU A 28 12.62 8.05 -17.67
N ALA A 29 12.89 6.76 -17.86
CA ALA A 29 13.38 5.89 -16.82
C ALA A 29 14.91 5.83 -16.75
N SER A 30 15.44 5.83 -15.53
CA SER A 30 16.79 5.42 -15.22
C SER A 30 16.80 4.32 -14.17
N GLU A 31 17.60 3.28 -14.41
CA GLU A 31 17.75 2.17 -13.46
C GLU A 31 18.51 2.64 -12.23
N GLY A 32 17.87 2.54 -11.07
CA GLY A 32 18.47 2.82 -9.77
C GLY A 32 19.11 1.57 -9.14
N PRO A 33 19.63 1.70 -7.91
CA PRO A 33 20.27 0.60 -7.21
C PRO A 33 19.27 -0.47 -6.78
N ARG A 34 19.73 -1.74 -6.75
CA ARG A 34 19.05 -2.83 -6.05
C ARG A 34 19.46 -2.84 -4.57
N LYS A 35 18.49 -2.96 -3.68
CA LYS A 35 18.70 -2.94 -2.22
C LYS A 35 18.11 -4.20 -1.59
N THR A 36 18.83 -4.80 -0.65
CA THR A 36 18.28 -5.82 0.27
C THR A 36 17.87 -5.12 1.55
N LEU A 37 16.58 -5.18 1.89
CA LEU A 37 15.99 -4.47 3.01
C LEU A 37 15.38 -5.47 4.01
N ILE A 38 15.86 -5.39 5.26
CA ILE A 38 15.29 -6.14 6.39
C ILE A 38 14.66 -5.11 7.31
N ASN A 39 13.36 -5.20 7.53
CA ASN A 39 12.61 -4.22 8.32
C ASN A 39 12.02 -4.92 9.54
N ARG A 40 12.41 -4.51 10.73
CA ARG A 40 11.85 -4.98 12.00
C ARG A 40 10.82 -3.99 12.48
N TYR A 41 9.57 -4.41 12.60
CA TYR A 41 8.48 -3.59 13.09
C TYR A 41 8.24 -3.88 14.57
N TYR A 42 8.01 -2.81 15.33
CA TYR A 42 7.83 -2.88 16.77
C TYR A 42 6.44 -2.37 17.15
N ASP A 43 5.82 -3.05 18.09
CA ASP A 43 4.61 -2.59 18.77
C ASP A 43 4.54 -3.23 20.16
N THR A 44 3.62 -2.74 20.97
CA THR A 44 3.22 -3.31 22.25
C THR A 44 2.36 -4.58 22.04
N PRO A 45 2.29 -5.51 23.01
CA PRO A 45 1.48 -6.71 22.90
C PRO A 45 -0.01 -6.47 22.62
N ASP A 46 -0.53 -5.30 22.97
CA ASP A 46 -1.92 -4.90 22.71
C ASP A 46 -2.08 -4.03 21.45
N ALA A 47 -1.03 -3.85 20.65
CA ALA A 47 -1.05 -3.11 19.37
C ALA A 47 -1.31 -1.60 19.52
N ALA A 48 -0.78 -0.97 20.58
CA ALA A 48 -0.98 0.46 20.85
C ALA A 48 -0.56 1.37 19.69
N LEU A 49 0.57 1.12 19.01
CA LEU A 49 0.98 1.90 17.85
C LEU A 49 0.02 1.70 16.68
N ASN A 50 -0.33 0.45 16.36
CA ASN A 50 -1.29 0.16 15.31
C ASN A 50 -2.66 0.81 15.56
N ARG A 51 -3.17 0.80 16.80
CA ARG A 51 -4.43 1.49 17.18
C ARG A 51 -4.32 3.01 17.06
N ALA A 52 -3.14 3.56 17.35
CA ALA A 52 -2.82 4.97 17.09
C ALA A 52 -2.57 5.25 15.59
N LYS A 53 -2.71 4.25 14.71
CA LYS A 53 -2.43 4.30 13.27
C LYS A 53 -1.00 4.74 12.98
N ALA A 54 -0.07 4.27 13.79
CA ALA A 54 1.35 4.50 13.67
C ALA A 54 2.10 3.19 13.43
N ALA A 55 3.22 3.28 12.71
CA ALA A 55 4.13 2.17 12.48
C ALA A 55 5.56 2.61 12.79
N LEU A 56 6.20 1.90 13.71
CA LEU A 56 7.60 2.09 14.09
C LEU A 56 8.42 0.90 13.58
N ARG A 57 9.53 1.19 12.90
CA ARG A 57 10.45 0.14 12.44
C ARG A 57 11.90 0.56 12.56
N VAL A 58 12.78 -0.44 12.58
CA VAL A 58 14.20 -0.31 12.21
C VAL A 58 14.41 -1.06 10.90
N ARG A 59 14.93 -0.36 9.89
CA ARG A 59 15.32 -0.92 8.60
C ARG A 59 16.83 -1.08 8.56
N GLN A 60 17.30 -2.27 8.22
CA GLN A 60 18.66 -2.52 7.80
C GLN A 60 18.74 -2.48 6.27
N ALA A 61 19.65 -1.66 5.74
CA ALA A 61 19.95 -1.54 4.32
C ALA A 61 21.47 -1.62 4.12
N GLY A 62 21.97 -2.83 3.86
CA GLY A 62 23.41 -3.12 3.96
C GLY A 62 23.89 -2.94 5.40
N ASP A 63 24.89 -2.08 5.59
CA ASP A 63 25.47 -1.76 6.91
C ASP A 63 24.78 -0.58 7.62
N ARG A 64 23.78 0.04 6.99
CA ARG A 64 23.05 1.18 7.54
C ARG A 64 21.78 0.73 8.25
N PHE A 65 21.49 1.35 9.38
CA PHE A 65 20.26 1.17 10.14
C PHE A 65 19.49 2.49 10.16
N ILE A 66 18.18 2.42 9.91
CA ILE A 66 17.30 3.59 9.84
C ILE A 66 16.07 3.31 10.69
N GLN A 67 15.84 4.11 11.71
CA GLN A 67 14.57 4.13 12.45
C GLN A 67 13.57 4.97 11.68
N THR A 68 12.38 4.42 11.45
CA THR A 68 11.29 5.15 10.79
C THR A 68 10.06 5.13 11.69
N LEU A 69 9.47 6.30 11.91
CA LEU A 69 8.11 6.44 12.40
C LEU A 69 7.21 6.96 11.28
N LYS A 70 6.15 6.22 10.97
CA LYS A 70 5.04 6.68 10.10
C LYS A 70 3.78 6.84 10.94
N THR A 71 3.06 7.95 10.79
CA THR A 71 1.79 8.19 11.50
C THR A 71 0.60 8.02 10.56
N LYS A 72 -0.60 8.29 11.09
CA LYS A 72 -1.86 8.19 10.35
C LYS A 72 -1.79 9.02 9.07
N GLY A 73 -1.96 8.35 7.94
CA GLY A 73 -2.14 9.00 6.65
C GLY A 73 -3.59 9.24 6.27
N GLU A 74 -3.75 9.85 5.12
CA GLU A 74 -4.98 9.95 4.35
C GLU A 74 -4.77 9.37 2.95
N PHE A 75 -5.87 9.01 2.30
CA PHE A 75 -5.86 8.54 0.91
C PHE A 75 -6.57 9.58 0.05
N VAL A 76 -5.83 10.20 -0.86
CA VAL A 76 -6.29 11.34 -1.68
C VAL A 76 -5.76 11.16 -3.10
N ASP A 77 -6.65 11.31 -4.08
CA ASP A 77 -6.35 11.19 -5.52
C ASP A 77 -5.62 9.89 -5.91
N GLY A 78 -5.95 8.80 -5.21
CA GLY A 78 -5.34 7.48 -5.43
C GLY A 78 -4.01 7.23 -4.73
N ALA A 79 -3.50 8.19 -3.97
CA ALA A 79 -2.22 8.09 -3.27
C ALA A 79 -2.38 8.15 -1.74
N HIS A 80 -1.49 7.45 -1.04
CA HIS A 80 -1.30 7.60 0.39
C HIS A 80 -0.48 8.85 0.68
N ARG A 81 -0.99 9.70 1.56
CA ARG A 81 -0.28 10.85 2.11
C ARG A 81 -0.13 10.70 3.62
N ARG A 82 1.09 10.78 4.15
CA ARG A 82 1.35 10.70 5.60
C ARG A 82 2.62 11.40 6.01
N GLU A 83 2.72 11.70 7.30
CA GLU A 83 3.95 12.21 7.90
C GLU A 83 4.90 11.06 8.22
N GLU A 84 6.18 11.30 7.94
CA GLU A 84 7.27 10.36 8.21
C GLU A 84 8.44 11.06 8.88
N TRP A 85 9.05 10.35 9.81
CA TRP A 85 10.33 10.68 10.43
C TRP A 85 11.29 9.53 10.20
N GLU A 86 12.48 9.85 9.71
CA GLU A 86 13.58 8.91 9.54
C GLU A 86 14.82 9.41 10.28
N TRP A 87 15.50 8.50 10.97
CA TRP A 87 16.73 8.76 11.68
C TRP A 87 17.74 7.65 11.42
N GLU A 88 18.99 8.01 11.14
CA GLU A 88 20.07 7.03 11.10
C GLU A 88 20.40 6.54 12.50
N LEU A 89 20.62 5.23 12.63
CA LEU A 89 21.03 4.58 13.86
C LEU A 89 22.44 3.99 13.71
N ALA A 90 23.16 3.89 14.82
CA ALA A 90 24.45 3.21 14.88
C ALA A 90 24.33 1.68 14.80
N GLY A 91 23.13 1.13 15.00
CA GLY A 91 22.87 -0.31 15.08
C GLY A 91 21.39 -0.65 14.95
N PRO A 92 21.01 -1.93 15.16
CA PRO A 92 19.65 -2.43 14.92
C PRO A 92 18.64 -2.09 16.02
N GLU A 93 19.09 -1.53 17.14
CA GLU A 93 18.24 -1.25 18.31
C GLU A 93 17.50 0.08 18.15
N LEU A 94 16.25 0.13 18.60
CA LEU A 94 15.46 1.36 18.64
C LEU A 94 16.13 2.40 19.55
N ASP A 95 16.11 3.66 19.11
CA ASP A 95 16.36 4.81 19.96
C ASP A 95 15.03 5.50 20.27
N LEU A 96 14.50 5.22 21.46
CA LEU A 96 13.21 5.73 21.90
C LEU A 96 13.24 7.24 22.20
N SER A 97 14.42 7.82 22.46
CA SER A 97 14.54 9.26 22.72
C SER A 97 14.16 10.10 21.50
N LEU A 98 14.33 9.55 20.29
CA LEU A 98 13.94 10.18 19.03
C LEU A 98 12.41 10.34 18.88
N LEU A 99 11.63 9.58 19.66
CA LEU A 99 10.17 9.62 19.60
C LEU A 99 9.58 10.77 20.45
N GLU A 100 10.37 11.41 21.31
CA GLU A 100 9.91 12.47 22.22
C GLU A 100 9.37 13.71 21.47
N GLN A 101 9.86 13.98 20.26
CA GLN A 101 9.44 15.11 19.43
C GLN A 101 8.43 14.71 18.34
N THR A 102 7.76 13.57 18.52
CA THR A 102 6.80 13.05 17.55
C THR A 102 5.39 13.03 18.15
N PRO A 103 4.34 12.90 17.31
CA PRO A 103 2.97 12.75 17.79
C PRO A 103 2.74 11.55 18.73
N LEU A 104 3.65 10.57 18.77
CA LEU A 104 3.55 9.42 19.68
C LEU A 104 3.87 9.75 21.14
N HIS A 105 4.58 10.85 21.41
CA HIS A 105 4.99 11.19 22.76
C HIS A 105 3.78 11.31 23.69
N GLY A 106 3.76 10.49 24.75
CA GLY A 106 2.67 10.44 25.73
C GLY A 106 1.40 9.69 25.28
N GLN A 107 1.36 9.14 24.07
CA GLN A 107 0.20 8.36 23.58
C GLN A 107 0.36 6.85 23.78
N VAL A 108 1.59 6.35 23.76
CA VAL A 108 1.91 4.93 23.85
C VAL A 108 2.97 4.71 24.92
N ASP A 109 2.81 3.65 25.72
CA ASP A 109 3.87 3.18 26.61
C ASP A 109 4.97 2.50 25.79
N LEU A 110 6.01 3.27 25.48
CA LEU A 110 7.12 2.80 24.66
C LEU A 110 7.99 1.74 25.36
N SER A 111 7.85 1.57 26.69
CA SER A 111 8.63 0.60 27.46
C SER A 111 8.24 -0.86 27.19
N ALA A 112 7.03 -1.08 26.66
CA ALA A 112 6.50 -2.40 26.33
C ALA A 112 6.67 -2.78 24.85
N LEU A 113 7.41 -1.98 24.07
CA LEU A 113 7.66 -2.29 22.66
C LEU A 113 8.46 -3.58 22.50
N ALA A 114 7.97 -4.46 21.63
CA ALA A 114 8.62 -5.70 21.24
C ALA A 114 8.59 -5.85 19.71
N LEU A 115 9.45 -6.72 19.18
CA LEU A 115 9.41 -7.10 17.77
C LEU A 115 8.04 -7.75 17.48
N ALA A 116 7.27 -7.14 16.58
CA ALA A 116 5.95 -7.60 16.19
C ALA A 116 6.03 -8.52 14.97
N PHE A 117 6.75 -8.09 13.93
CA PHE A 117 6.94 -8.81 12.67
C PHE A 117 8.13 -8.21 11.89
N GLU A 118 8.51 -8.89 10.81
CA GLU A 118 9.52 -8.39 9.86
C GLU A 118 8.95 -8.28 8.45
N THR A 119 9.53 -7.38 7.64
CA THR A 119 9.36 -7.39 6.18
C THR A 119 10.73 -7.41 5.52
N ASN A 120 11.01 -8.47 4.77
CA ASN A 120 12.34 -8.81 4.27
C ASN A 120 12.25 -8.97 2.76
N PHE A 121 12.81 -8.02 2.01
CA PHE A 121 12.62 -7.97 0.57
C PHE A 121 13.78 -7.32 -0.17
N GLN A 122 13.83 -7.57 -1.47
CA GLN A 122 14.68 -6.88 -2.40
C GLN A 122 13.89 -5.79 -3.10
N ARG A 123 14.46 -4.59 -3.16
CA ARG A 123 13.90 -3.44 -3.87
C ARG A 123 14.76 -3.15 -5.09
N GLN A 124 14.17 -3.18 -6.28
CA GLN A 124 14.73 -2.55 -7.46
C GLN A 124 14.18 -1.13 -7.56
N VAL A 125 15.06 -0.14 -7.62
CA VAL A 125 14.68 1.27 -7.80
C VAL A 125 14.68 1.60 -9.29
N VAL A 126 13.67 2.33 -9.76
CA VAL A 126 13.64 2.98 -11.07
C VAL A 126 13.25 4.45 -10.86
N MET A 127 14.07 5.38 -11.33
CA MET A 127 13.73 6.81 -11.27
C MET A 127 13.05 7.21 -12.57
N LEU A 128 11.88 7.85 -12.47
CA LEU A 128 11.17 8.44 -13.60
C LEU A 128 11.28 9.95 -13.53
N GLU A 129 11.82 10.55 -14.59
CA GLU A 129 11.95 12.01 -14.73
C GLU A 129 11.08 12.50 -15.90
N SER A 130 10.00 13.21 -15.59
CA SER A 130 9.03 13.73 -16.57
C SER A 130 8.82 15.22 -16.33
N GLY A 131 9.43 16.05 -17.19
CA GLY A 131 9.41 17.51 -17.02
C GLY A 131 10.06 17.95 -15.70
N SER A 132 9.30 18.58 -14.82
CA SER A 132 9.76 18.99 -13.48
C SER A 132 9.46 17.96 -12.38
N SER A 133 8.86 16.82 -12.74
CA SER A 133 8.45 15.80 -11.78
C SER A 133 9.46 14.67 -11.71
N VAL A 134 9.75 14.25 -10.48
CA VAL A 134 10.65 13.14 -10.17
C VAL A 134 9.88 12.13 -9.33
N ILE A 135 9.81 10.89 -9.83
CA ILE A 135 9.14 9.78 -9.15
C ILE A 135 10.15 8.68 -8.90
N GLU A 136 10.27 8.23 -7.65
CA GLU A 136 10.95 6.98 -7.32
C GLU A 136 9.94 5.85 -7.46
N VAL A 137 10.23 4.88 -8.33
CA VAL A 137 9.47 3.64 -8.43
C VAL A 137 10.24 2.54 -7.72
N ALA A 138 9.63 1.96 -6.70
CA ALA A 138 10.17 0.84 -5.96
C ALA A 138 9.45 -0.46 -6.35
N VAL A 139 10.19 -1.38 -6.94
CA VAL A 139 9.71 -2.74 -7.24
C VAL A 139 10.21 -3.68 -6.15
N ASP A 140 9.31 -4.10 -5.25
CA ASP A 140 9.61 -4.86 -4.04
C ASP A 140 9.24 -6.34 -4.19
N SER A 141 10.20 -7.23 -3.92
CA SER A 141 9.99 -8.69 -3.98
C SER A 141 10.61 -9.38 -2.76
N GLY A 142 9.80 -10.09 -1.97
CA GLY A 142 10.27 -10.80 -0.78
C GLY A 142 9.12 -11.33 0.06
N ASP A 143 9.26 -11.25 1.39
CA ASP A 143 8.33 -11.85 2.34
C ASP A 143 8.06 -10.94 3.54
N ILE A 144 6.84 -11.06 4.09
CA ILE A 144 6.46 -10.57 5.40
C ILE A 144 6.49 -11.78 6.35
N LEU A 145 7.11 -11.63 7.52
CA LEU A 145 7.29 -12.69 8.52
C LEU A 145 6.64 -12.26 9.83
N GLY A 146 5.70 -13.05 10.36
CA GLY A 146 5.01 -12.71 11.61
C GLY A 146 4.26 -13.90 12.18
N GLY A 147 4.23 -14.03 13.51
CA GLY A 147 3.46 -15.08 14.19
C GLY A 147 3.81 -16.52 13.74
N GLY A 148 5.07 -16.76 13.34
CA GLY A 148 5.52 -18.04 12.80
C GLY A 148 5.05 -18.35 11.36
N ARG A 149 4.48 -17.37 10.66
CA ARG A 149 3.97 -17.47 9.29
C ARG A 149 4.76 -16.57 8.34
N SER A 150 4.66 -16.86 7.04
CA SER A 150 5.23 -16.07 5.94
C SER A 150 4.15 -15.70 4.92
N LEU A 151 4.20 -14.48 4.39
CA LEU A 151 3.35 -14.00 3.30
C LEU A 151 4.21 -13.39 2.19
N PRO A 152 4.07 -13.80 0.92
CA PRO A 152 4.81 -13.18 -0.19
C PRO A 152 4.47 -11.70 -0.35
N LEU A 153 5.50 -10.89 -0.55
CA LEU A 153 5.42 -9.45 -0.80
C LEU A 153 5.83 -9.16 -2.25
N ARG A 154 4.89 -8.61 -3.04
CA ARG A 154 5.09 -8.26 -4.45
C ARG A 154 4.38 -6.95 -4.76
N GLU A 155 5.13 -5.87 -4.67
CA GLU A 155 4.57 -4.52 -4.79
C GLU A 155 5.36 -3.66 -5.77
N VAL A 156 4.67 -2.72 -6.41
CA VAL A 156 5.26 -1.58 -7.12
C VAL A 156 4.70 -0.33 -6.45
N GLU A 157 5.60 0.48 -5.87
CA GLU A 157 5.27 1.76 -5.23
C GLU A 157 5.78 2.91 -6.10
N PHE A 158 4.92 3.86 -6.45
CA PHE A 158 5.31 5.13 -7.08
C PHE A 158 5.30 6.21 -6.01
N GLU A 159 6.46 6.79 -5.69
CA GLU A 159 6.59 7.85 -4.68
C GLU A 159 7.01 9.17 -5.34
N LEU A 160 6.28 10.26 -5.08
CA LEU A 160 6.62 11.57 -5.61
C LEU A 160 7.77 12.17 -4.80
N LYS A 161 8.91 12.43 -5.45
CA LYS A 161 10.06 13.09 -4.82
C LYS A 161 10.05 14.60 -5.06
N ALA A 162 9.56 15.03 -6.22
CA ALA A 162 9.38 16.43 -6.57
C ALA A 162 8.36 16.59 -7.72
N GLY A 163 7.78 17.78 -7.85
CA GLY A 163 6.90 18.16 -8.96
C GLY A 163 5.42 17.91 -8.71
N GLU A 164 4.69 17.52 -9.76
CA GLU A 164 3.23 17.51 -9.79
C GLU A 164 2.65 16.15 -9.33
N PRO A 165 1.79 16.11 -8.29
CA PRO A 165 1.13 14.88 -7.82
C PRO A 165 0.39 14.08 -8.90
N GLY A 166 -0.17 14.76 -9.91
CA GLY A 166 -0.88 14.10 -11.01
C GLY A 166 -0.02 13.14 -11.83
N GLU A 167 1.31 13.28 -11.81
CA GLU A 167 2.21 12.35 -12.51
C GLU A 167 2.18 10.94 -11.90
N LEU A 168 1.93 10.80 -10.60
CA LEU A 168 1.82 9.48 -9.97
C LEU A 168 0.69 8.67 -10.61
N MET A 169 -0.49 9.27 -10.71
CA MET A 169 -1.65 8.60 -11.30
C MET A 169 -1.46 8.35 -12.80
N ARG A 170 -0.79 9.28 -13.51
CA ARG A 170 -0.45 9.09 -14.93
C ARG A 170 0.36 7.81 -15.12
N TRP A 171 1.44 7.64 -14.35
CA TRP A 171 2.32 6.48 -14.45
C TRP A 171 1.68 5.19 -13.94
N ALA A 172 0.95 5.24 -12.82
CA ALA A 172 0.22 4.08 -12.31
C ALA A 172 -0.81 3.56 -13.32
N LYS A 173 -1.55 4.46 -14.00
CA LYS A 173 -2.50 4.09 -15.05
C LYS A 173 -1.80 3.53 -16.28
N ALA A 174 -0.69 4.13 -16.70
CA ALA A 174 0.09 3.63 -17.83
C ALA A 174 0.59 2.21 -17.57
N LEU A 175 1.08 1.93 -16.36
CA LEU A 175 1.47 0.57 -15.97
C LEU A 175 0.28 -0.39 -15.94
N ALA A 176 -0.87 0.04 -15.42
CA ALA A 176 -2.08 -0.78 -15.35
C ALA A 176 -2.67 -1.14 -16.74
N CYS A 177 -2.31 -0.43 -17.80
CA CYS A 177 -2.65 -0.79 -19.18
C CYS A 177 -1.81 -1.96 -19.72
N GLU A 178 -0.70 -2.29 -19.07
CA GLU A 178 0.32 -3.21 -19.60
C GLU A 178 0.33 -4.53 -18.84
N VAL A 179 0.10 -4.46 -17.54
CA VAL A 179 0.06 -5.61 -16.65
C VAL A 179 -1.13 -5.51 -15.69
N PRO A 180 -1.72 -6.65 -15.27
CA PRO A 180 -2.70 -6.66 -14.20
C PRO A 180 -2.09 -6.13 -12.90
N VAL A 181 -2.77 -5.18 -12.28
CA VAL A 181 -2.37 -4.59 -10.99
C VAL A 181 -3.57 -4.54 -10.06
N PHE A 182 -3.30 -4.51 -8.76
CA PHE A 182 -4.30 -4.26 -7.73
C PHE A 182 -3.91 -3.01 -6.93
N LEU A 183 -4.74 -1.97 -6.96
CA LEU A 183 -4.54 -0.78 -6.12
C LEU A 183 -4.82 -1.16 -4.67
N ASN A 184 -3.77 -1.20 -3.85
CA ASN A 184 -3.84 -1.76 -2.52
C ASN A 184 -3.66 -0.67 -1.46
N LEU A 185 -4.69 -0.47 -0.64
CA LEU A 185 -4.69 0.51 0.44
C LEU A 185 -4.17 -0.05 1.76
N VAL A 186 -3.95 -1.37 1.85
CA VAL A 186 -3.37 -2.01 3.02
C VAL A 186 -1.84 -1.91 2.93
N SER A 187 -1.24 -1.27 3.93
CA SER A 187 0.21 -1.12 4.00
C SER A 187 0.92 -2.42 4.36
N LYS A 188 2.23 -2.50 4.04
CA LYS A 188 3.12 -3.58 4.52
C LYS A 188 3.04 -3.78 6.04
N ALA A 189 2.82 -2.70 6.80
CA ALA A 189 2.68 -2.77 8.25
C ALA A 189 1.37 -3.47 8.65
N GLU A 190 0.24 -3.10 8.04
CA GLU A 190 -1.05 -3.75 8.29
C GLU A 190 -1.05 -5.23 7.89
N GLN A 191 -0.40 -5.58 6.77
CA GLN A 191 -0.18 -6.97 6.38
C GLN A 191 0.61 -7.73 7.46
N GLY A 192 1.67 -7.12 7.98
CA GLY A 192 2.50 -7.67 9.04
C GLY A 192 1.76 -7.87 10.36
N TYR A 193 0.97 -6.89 10.81
CA TYR A 193 0.15 -7.04 12.02
C TYR A 193 -0.90 -8.15 11.89
N PHE A 194 -1.51 -8.28 10.71
CA PHE A 194 -2.42 -9.38 10.40
C PHE A 194 -1.72 -10.74 10.42
N LEU A 195 -0.55 -10.83 9.79
CA LEU A 195 0.26 -12.05 9.77
C LEU A 195 0.81 -12.41 11.16
N ALA A 196 1.08 -11.43 12.01
CA ALA A 196 1.48 -11.64 13.40
C ALA A 196 0.30 -12.07 14.30
N GLY A 197 -0.95 -11.91 13.85
CA GLY A 197 -2.14 -12.16 14.66
C GLY A 197 -2.40 -11.08 15.72
N ILE A 198 -1.76 -9.92 15.58
CA ILE A 198 -1.85 -8.77 16.51
C ILE A 198 -3.08 -7.91 16.19
N TYR A 199 -3.43 -7.79 14.91
CA TYR A 199 -4.58 -7.03 14.45
C TYR A 199 -5.29 -7.77 13.32
N ARG A 200 -6.62 -7.70 13.29
CA ARG A 200 -7.41 -8.20 12.17
C ARG A 200 -8.31 -7.06 11.66
N PRO A 201 -8.12 -6.59 10.43
CA PRO A 201 -9.04 -5.62 9.85
C PRO A 201 -10.39 -6.28 9.58
N GLU A 202 -11.46 -5.50 9.71
CA GLU A 202 -12.83 -5.96 9.45
C GLU A 202 -13.30 -5.46 8.08
N ILE A 203 -14.01 -6.32 7.34
CA ILE A 203 -14.71 -5.92 6.12
C ILE A 203 -15.87 -5.01 6.51
N LEU A 204 -15.87 -3.80 5.94
CA LEU A 204 -16.97 -2.86 6.15
C LEU A 204 -18.26 -3.39 5.51
N VAL A 205 -19.29 -3.57 6.33
CA VAL A 205 -20.66 -3.82 5.88
C VAL A 205 -21.48 -2.55 6.16
N SER A 206 -21.96 -1.92 5.10
CA SER A 206 -22.78 -0.70 5.19
C SER A 206 -23.99 -0.84 4.28
N SER A 207 -25.15 -0.38 4.73
CA SER A 207 -26.33 -0.18 3.89
C SER A 207 -26.38 1.23 3.27
N GLU A 208 -25.61 2.17 3.83
CA GLU A 208 -25.46 3.54 3.33
C GLU A 208 -24.46 3.62 2.17
N PRO A 209 -24.64 4.57 1.23
CA PRO A 209 -23.70 4.79 0.12
C PRO A 209 -22.25 4.94 0.59
N LEU A 210 -21.37 4.12 0.01
CA LEU A 210 -19.93 4.16 0.26
C LEU A 210 -19.27 5.21 -0.63
N SER A 211 -18.28 5.91 -0.07
CA SER A 211 -17.28 6.63 -0.85
C SER A 211 -16.38 5.65 -1.62
N VAL A 212 -15.77 6.09 -2.72
CA VAL A 212 -14.79 5.30 -3.48
C VAL A 212 -13.67 4.77 -2.59
N THR A 213 -13.07 5.61 -1.75
CA THR A 213 -12.00 5.21 -0.83
C THR A 213 -12.41 4.07 0.09
N LYS A 214 -13.63 4.10 0.63
CA LYS A 214 -14.16 3.01 1.46
C LYS A 214 -14.30 1.71 0.68
N LEU A 215 -14.76 1.75 -0.57
CA LEU A 215 -14.83 0.54 -1.40
C LEU A 215 -13.42 -0.01 -1.68
N LEU A 216 -12.48 0.82 -2.10
CA LEU A 216 -11.10 0.41 -2.40
C LEU A 216 -10.43 -0.20 -1.17
N HIS A 217 -10.64 0.40 0.01
CA HIS A 217 -10.18 -0.14 1.27
C HIS A 217 -10.84 -1.48 1.60
N THR A 218 -12.15 -1.62 1.40
CA THR A 218 -12.87 -2.90 1.60
C THR A 218 -12.32 -4.01 0.70
N LEU A 219 -12.03 -3.73 -0.57
CA LEU A 219 -11.38 -4.69 -1.47
C LEU A 219 -9.98 -5.06 -0.97
N SER A 220 -9.20 -4.09 -0.49
CA SER A 220 -7.86 -4.32 0.06
C SER A 220 -7.89 -5.19 1.33
N VAL A 221 -8.88 -4.99 2.20
CA VAL A 221 -9.09 -5.84 3.39
C VAL A 221 -9.52 -7.26 3.00
N SER A 222 -10.40 -7.39 2.01
CA SER A 222 -10.79 -8.71 1.47
C SER A 222 -9.61 -9.45 0.85
N TRP A 223 -8.74 -8.75 0.12
CA TRP A 223 -7.48 -9.29 -0.40
C TRP A 223 -6.59 -9.83 0.72
N LEU A 224 -6.39 -9.04 1.78
CA LEU A 224 -5.54 -9.46 2.91
C LEU A 224 -6.13 -10.65 3.70
N THR A 225 -7.44 -10.63 3.96
CA THR A 225 -8.09 -11.59 4.86
C THR A 225 -8.59 -12.85 4.16
N GLY A 226 -8.72 -12.83 2.83
CA GLY A 226 -9.40 -13.87 2.05
C GLY A 226 -10.92 -13.90 2.27
N GLU A 227 -11.48 -12.96 3.03
CA GLU A 227 -12.92 -12.90 3.27
C GLU A 227 -13.64 -12.29 2.06
N PRO A 228 -14.82 -12.81 1.68
CA PRO A 228 -15.57 -12.29 0.54
C PRO A 228 -16.22 -10.94 0.87
N VAL A 229 -16.24 -10.03 -0.09
CA VAL A 229 -16.98 -8.77 0.02
C VAL A 229 -18.43 -9.02 -0.37
N LYS A 230 -19.38 -8.62 0.48
CA LYS A 230 -20.82 -8.60 0.18
C LYS A 230 -21.40 -7.25 0.52
N LEU A 231 -21.67 -6.44 -0.50
CA LEU A 231 -22.19 -5.09 -0.34
C LEU A 231 -23.57 -4.98 -1.01
N PRO A 232 -24.58 -4.39 -0.35
CA PRO A 232 -25.89 -4.19 -0.96
C PRO A 232 -25.80 -3.13 -2.08
N HIS A 233 -26.69 -3.22 -3.07
CA HIS A 233 -26.74 -2.25 -4.17
C HIS A 233 -26.85 -0.79 -3.71
N THR A 234 -27.53 -0.54 -2.58
CA THR A 234 -27.69 0.80 -2.02
C THR A 234 -26.34 1.41 -1.64
N ALA A 235 -25.45 0.60 -1.07
CA ALA A 235 -24.10 1.01 -0.69
C ALA A 235 -23.22 1.34 -1.90
N LEU A 236 -23.49 0.72 -3.05
CA LEU A 236 -22.71 0.86 -4.27
C LEU A 236 -23.22 1.96 -5.22
N SER A 237 -24.35 2.59 -4.90
CA SER A 237 -25.01 3.58 -5.77
C SER A 237 -24.13 4.79 -6.14
N ALA A 238 -23.33 5.31 -5.19
CA ALA A 238 -22.38 6.39 -5.45
C ALA A 238 -21.23 5.92 -6.36
N ILE A 239 -20.77 4.69 -6.18
CA ILE A 239 -19.68 4.11 -6.98
C ILE A 239 -20.13 3.89 -8.43
N THR A 240 -21.36 3.43 -8.65
CA THR A 240 -21.92 3.30 -10.01
C THR A 240 -21.89 4.62 -10.77
N LYS A 241 -22.21 5.73 -10.10
CA LYS A 241 -22.13 7.07 -10.72
C LYS A 241 -20.68 7.45 -11.04
N ALA A 242 -19.75 7.18 -10.13
CA ALA A 242 -18.33 7.46 -10.33
C ALA A 242 -17.75 6.64 -11.49
N ALA A 243 -18.09 5.36 -11.58
CA ALA A 243 -17.67 4.49 -12.68
C ALA A 243 -18.18 5.00 -14.04
N SER A 244 -19.45 5.39 -14.11
CA SER A 244 -20.05 5.95 -15.33
C SER A 244 -19.40 7.27 -15.74
N ALA A 245 -19.14 8.16 -14.77
CA ALA A 245 -18.41 9.40 -15.03
C ALA A 245 -16.97 9.16 -15.52
N ALA A 246 -16.35 8.05 -15.11
CA ALA A 246 -15.03 7.63 -15.57
C ALA A 246 -15.05 6.89 -16.93
N GLY A 247 -16.23 6.50 -17.43
CA GLY A 247 -16.37 5.68 -18.64
C GLY A 247 -16.05 4.19 -18.46
N PHE A 248 -16.21 3.66 -17.24
CA PHE A 248 -15.93 2.26 -16.87
C PHE A 248 -17.21 1.47 -16.53
N ASP A 249 -18.32 1.74 -17.22
CA ASP A 249 -19.62 1.11 -16.92
C ASP A 249 -19.57 -0.41 -17.04
N THR A 250 -18.89 -0.95 -18.06
CA THR A 250 -18.81 -2.40 -18.31
C THR A 250 -18.00 -3.10 -17.22
N GLU A 251 -16.80 -2.58 -16.95
CA GLU A 251 -15.88 -3.05 -15.91
C GLU A 251 -16.54 -3.02 -14.53
N TRP A 252 -17.28 -1.94 -14.26
CA TRP A 252 -18.01 -1.78 -13.01
C TRP A 252 -19.16 -2.79 -12.89
N GLN A 253 -19.93 -3.05 -13.95
CA GLN A 253 -21.00 -4.04 -13.92
C GLN A 253 -20.47 -5.44 -13.60
N GLU A 254 -19.34 -5.82 -14.20
CA GLU A 254 -18.68 -7.12 -13.94
C GLU A 254 -18.17 -7.23 -12.49
N LEU A 255 -17.47 -6.19 -11.99
CA LEU A 255 -17.03 -6.15 -10.59
C LEU A 255 -18.23 -6.22 -9.64
N ASN A 256 -19.25 -5.39 -9.85
CA ASN A 256 -20.43 -5.33 -9.00
C ASN A 256 -21.18 -6.68 -8.96
N HIS A 257 -21.30 -7.37 -10.09
CA HIS A 257 -21.88 -8.72 -10.13
C HIS A 257 -21.05 -9.71 -9.30
N SER A 258 -19.72 -9.66 -9.43
CA SER A 258 -18.80 -10.54 -8.70
C SER A 258 -18.79 -10.29 -7.18
N LEU A 259 -18.96 -9.03 -6.76
CA LEU A 259 -19.12 -8.68 -5.34
C LEU A 259 -20.44 -9.22 -4.79
N GLN A 260 -21.52 -9.21 -5.57
CA GLN A 260 -22.81 -9.77 -5.14
C GLN A 260 -22.79 -11.30 -5.00
N SER A 261 -21.99 -11.99 -5.82
CA SER A 261 -21.81 -13.44 -5.70
C SER A 261 -20.90 -13.85 -4.53
N GLY A 262 -20.31 -12.88 -3.81
CA GLY A 262 -19.41 -13.13 -2.69
C GLY A 262 -18.04 -13.65 -3.14
N THR A 263 -17.53 -13.13 -4.25
CA THR A 263 -16.18 -13.45 -4.75
C THR A 263 -15.13 -12.80 -3.84
N THR A 264 -14.01 -13.49 -3.60
CA THR A 264 -12.86 -12.92 -2.88
C THR A 264 -12.07 -11.99 -3.79
N THR A 265 -11.31 -11.07 -3.20
CA THR A 265 -10.50 -10.15 -4.03
C THR A 265 -9.39 -10.86 -4.79
N ASP A 266 -8.83 -11.95 -4.26
CA ASP A 266 -7.88 -12.79 -4.98
C ASP A 266 -8.47 -13.39 -6.26
N ASP A 267 -9.70 -13.89 -6.20
CA ASP A 267 -10.42 -14.40 -7.36
C ASP A 267 -10.72 -13.28 -8.37
N LEU A 268 -11.05 -12.07 -7.89
CA LEU A 268 -11.28 -10.91 -8.74
C LEU A 268 -10.00 -10.54 -9.50
N ILE A 269 -8.85 -10.49 -8.84
CA ILE A 269 -7.57 -10.16 -9.48
C ILE A 269 -7.23 -11.17 -10.59
N GLN A 270 -7.56 -12.46 -10.40
CA GLN A 270 -7.29 -13.49 -11.40
C GLN A 270 -8.27 -13.48 -12.58
N LYS A 271 -9.56 -13.24 -12.32
CA LYS A 271 -10.62 -13.30 -13.33
C LYS A 271 -10.77 -11.98 -14.10
N PHE A 272 -10.41 -10.86 -13.47
CA PHE A 272 -10.66 -9.52 -13.98
C PHE A 272 -9.37 -8.70 -14.03
N PRO A 273 -8.51 -8.89 -15.06
CA PRO A 273 -7.21 -8.22 -15.16
C PRO A 273 -7.33 -6.68 -15.24
N GLU A 274 -8.50 -6.18 -15.65
CA GLU A 274 -8.81 -4.74 -15.75
C GLU A 274 -9.15 -4.09 -14.40
N LEU A 275 -9.22 -4.88 -13.31
CA LEU A 275 -9.58 -4.39 -11.97
C LEU A 275 -8.74 -3.18 -11.56
N GLY A 276 -7.43 -3.24 -11.75
CA GLY A 276 -6.52 -2.15 -11.41
C GLY A 276 -6.82 -0.85 -12.16
N ARG A 277 -7.18 -0.94 -13.45
CA ARG A 277 -7.55 0.23 -14.26
C ARG A 277 -8.85 0.86 -13.75
N LEU A 278 -9.84 0.04 -13.43
CA LEU A 278 -11.08 0.50 -12.81
C LEU A 278 -10.81 1.17 -11.45
N GLN A 279 -10.00 0.54 -10.58
CA GLN A 279 -9.66 1.10 -9.27
C GLN A 279 -8.98 2.48 -9.39
N LEU A 280 -7.97 2.60 -10.26
CA LEU A 280 -7.24 3.85 -10.50
C LEU A 280 -8.12 4.91 -11.17
N ALA A 281 -9.07 4.52 -12.01
CA ALA A 281 -10.05 5.43 -12.59
C ALA A 281 -11.00 5.98 -11.52
N LEU A 282 -11.58 5.11 -10.69
CA LEU A 282 -12.46 5.49 -9.59
C LEU A 282 -11.75 6.42 -8.60
N ALA A 283 -10.49 6.13 -8.26
CA ALA A 283 -9.71 6.90 -7.29
C ALA A 283 -9.45 8.37 -7.69
N LEU A 284 -9.68 8.75 -8.96
CA LEU A 284 -9.58 10.15 -9.42
C LEU A 284 -10.90 10.92 -9.36
N VAL A 285 -12.04 10.24 -9.30
CA VAL A 285 -13.36 10.87 -9.42
C VAL A 285 -14.13 10.91 -8.10
N GLY A 286 -13.66 10.19 -7.08
CA GLY A 286 -14.30 10.07 -5.77
C GLY A 286 -13.48 10.69 -4.67
#